data_AF-A0A4Z0PUR5-F1
#
_entry.id   AF-A0A4Z0PUR5-F1
#
_cell.length_a   1.000
_cell.length_b   1.000
_cell.length_c   1.000
_cell.angle_alpha   90.00
_cell.angle_beta   90.00
_cell.angle_gamma   90.00
#
_symmetry.space_group_name_H-M   'P 1'
#
loop_
_entity.id
_entity.type
_entity.pdbx_description
1 polymer ?
#
loop_
_entity_poly.entity_id
_entity_poly.type
_entity_poly.pdbx_seq_one_letter_code
_entity_poly.pdbx_strand_id
1 'polypeptide(L)'
;VLSEKFSFEDAKVGELLFNMHHDFKRANGYSELEIRQKRSMLENVLLTDSVETHKARLRKAGFEHSELWFQCFNFGSLVALKAGVAA
;
A
#
# COMPACT_ATOMS: atom_id res chain seq x y z
N VAL A 1 -0.55 2.02 13.33
CA VAL A 1 -0.79 2.39 11.92
C VAL A 1 0.19 1.62 11.06
N LEU A 2 -0.26 1.03 9.96
CA LEU A 2 0.50 0.15 9.07
C LEU A 2 0.44 0.72 7.65
N SER A 3 1.57 1.17 7.09
CA SER A 3 1.64 1.71 5.73
C SER A 3 2.27 0.68 4.80
N GLU A 4 1.49 0.21 3.82
CA GLU A 4 1.84 -0.92 2.97
C GLU A 4 1.55 -0.61 1.50
N LYS A 5 2.18 -1.39 0.62
CA LYS A 5 1.87 -1.40 -0.80
C LYS A 5 0.87 -2.52 -1.09
N PHE A 6 -0.25 -2.19 -1.72
CA PHE A 6 -1.31 -3.15 -1.99
C PHE A 6 -1.22 -3.73 -3.39
N SER A 7 -1.58 -5.01 -3.48
CA SER A 7 -1.98 -5.64 -4.74
C SER A 7 -3.50 -5.53 -4.92
N PHE A 8 -3.93 -5.36 -6.17
CA PHE A 8 -5.34 -5.30 -6.54
C PHE A 8 -5.67 -6.50 -7.42
N GLU A 9 -6.82 -7.13 -7.17
CA GLU A 9 -7.30 -8.25 -7.99
C GLU A 9 -7.71 -7.80 -9.39
N ASP A 10 -8.20 -6.57 -9.53
CA ASP A 10 -8.50 -5.97 -10.83
C ASP A 10 -7.22 -5.43 -11.48
N ALA A 11 -6.76 -6.13 -12.51
CA ALA A 11 -5.57 -5.76 -13.27
C ALA A 11 -5.66 -4.37 -13.92
N LYS A 12 -6.85 -3.92 -14.36
CA LYS A 12 -7.01 -2.59 -14.97
C LYS A 12 -6.86 -1.49 -13.93
N VAL A 13 -7.44 -1.69 -12.74
CA VAL A 13 -7.28 -0.77 -11.62
C VAL A 13 -5.82 -0.74 -11.17
N GLY A 14 -5.19 -1.91 -11.05
CA GLY A 14 -3.78 -2.02 -10.70
C GLY A 14 -2.85 -1.28 -11.67
N GLU A 15 -3.06 -1.45 -12.98
CA GLU A 15 -2.29 -0.77 -14.02
C GLU A 15 -2.49 0.76 -13.99
N LEU A 16 -3.73 1.22 -13.82
CA LEU A 16 -4.04 2.64 -13.70
C LEU A 16 -3.32 3.28 -12.51
N LEU A 17 -3.45 2.68 -11.31
CA LEU A 17 -2.82 3.19 -10.09
C LEU A 17 -1.29 3.16 -10.20
N PHE A 18 -0.75 2.13 -10.86
CA PHE A 18 0.67 2.03 -11.15
C PHE A 18 1.16 3.20 -12.01
N ASN A 19 0.47 3.48 -13.11
CA ASN A 19 0.81 4.55 -14.04
C ASN A 19 0.70 5.92 -13.35
N MET A 20 -0.38 6.17 -12.60
CA MET A 20 -0.53 7.42 -11.85
C MET A 20 0.57 7.63 -10.80
N HIS A 21 0.99 6.56 -10.10
CA HIS A 21 2.11 6.64 -9.15
C HIS A 21 3.44 6.94 -9.85
N HIS A 22 3.65 6.38 -11.05
CA HIS A 22 4.81 6.69 -11.87
C HIS A 22 4.83 8.16 -12.31
N ASP A 23 3.69 8.67 -12.79
CA ASP A 23 3.54 10.06 -13.21
C ASP A 23 3.70 11.04 -12.06
N PHE A 24 3.17 10.69 -10.87
CA PHE A 24 3.39 11.47 -9.65
C PHE A 24 4.87 11.60 -9.31
N LYS A 25 5.65 10.51 -9.38
CA LYS A 25 7.10 10.55 -9.11
C LYS A 25 7.84 11.40 -10.15
N ARG A 26 7.47 11.29 -11.43
CA ARG A 26 8.01 12.12 -12.51
C ARG A 26 7.75 13.61 -12.26
N ALA A 27 6.53 13.97 -11.87
CA ALA A 27 6.13 15.34 -11.59
C ALA A 27 6.85 15.95 -10.38
N ASN A 28 7.24 15.12 -9.39
CA ASN A 28 7.98 15.55 -8.20
C ASN A 28 9.51 15.57 -8.39
N GLY A 29 10.00 15.48 -9.63
CA GLY A 29 11.43 15.65 -9.93
C GLY A 29 12.32 14.46 -9.60
N TYR A 30 11.75 13.28 -9.32
CA TYR A 30 12.55 12.06 -9.27
C TYR A 30 13.08 11.77 -10.67
N SER A 31 14.42 11.66 -10.81
CA SER A 31 15.02 11.30 -12.09
C SER A 31 14.54 9.91 -12.52
N GLU A 32 14.27 9.71 -13.82
CA GLU A 32 13.86 8.38 -14.31
C GLU A 32 14.87 7.28 -13.94
N LEU A 33 16.14 7.64 -13.74
CA LEU A 33 17.21 6.75 -13.35
C LEU A 33 17.07 6.28 -11.89
N GLU A 34 16.81 7.18 -10.93
CA GLU A 34 16.58 6.83 -9.53
C GLU A 34 15.29 6.04 -9.33
N ILE A 35 14.24 6.37 -10.10
CA ILE A 35 12.98 5.61 -10.12
C ILE A 35 13.27 4.19 -10.60
N ARG A 36 14.00 4.01 -11.70
CA ARG A 36 14.35 2.68 -12.25
C ARG A 36 15.27 1.87 -11.33
N GLN A 37 16.27 2.49 -10.71
CA GLN A 37 17.18 1.79 -9.78
C GLN A 37 16.46 1.28 -8.54
N LYS A 38 15.69 2.15 -7.85
CA LYS A 38 14.90 1.71 -6.68
C LYS A 38 13.84 0.68 -7.05
N ARG A 39 13.20 0.86 -8.21
CA ARG A 39 12.18 -0.05 -8.73
C ARG A 39 12.78 -1.44 -9.01
N SER A 40 13.89 -1.53 -9.72
CA SER A 40 14.52 -2.82 -10.05
C SER A 40 15.07 -3.55 -8.82
N MET A 41 15.48 -2.83 -7.77
CA MET A 41 15.92 -3.44 -6.51
C MET A 41 14.77 -3.99 -5.66
N LEU A 42 13.57 -3.41 -5.75
CA LEU A 42 12.43 -3.74 -4.89
C LEU A 42 11.34 -4.57 -5.61
N GLU A 43 11.29 -4.57 -6.94
CA GLU A 43 10.22 -5.23 -7.72
C GLU A 43 10.20 -6.76 -7.60
N ASN A 44 11.33 -7.40 -7.30
CA ASN A 44 11.41 -8.87 -7.21
C ASN A 44 11.51 -9.40 -5.78
N VAL A 45 11.36 -8.54 -4.77
CA VAL A 45 11.55 -8.91 -3.35
C VAL A 45 10.32 -8.59 -2.51
N LEU A 46 9.55 -7.55 -2.87
CA LEU A 46 8.35 -7.17 -2.12
C LEU A 46 7.12 -7.93 -2.61
N LEU A 47 6.71 -8.95 -1.83
CA LEU A 47 5.40 -9.58 -1.97
C LEU A 47 4.34 -8.65 -1.40
N THR A 48 3.45 -8.14 -2.25
CA THR A 48 2.36 -7.24 -1.86
C THR A 48 1.06 -8.00 -1.68
N ASP A 49 0.38 -7.78 -0.57
CA ASP A 49 -0.92 -8.37 -0.26
C ASP A 49 -2.07 -7.37 -0.54
N SER A 50 -3.29 -7.89 -0.69
CA SER A 50 -4.48 -7.05 -0.83
C SER A 50 -4.88 -6.41 0.50
N VAL A 51 -5.67 -5.34 0.44
CA VAL A 51 -6.20 -4.64 1.64
C VAL A 51 -7.01 -5.62 2.50
N GLU A 52 -7.78 -6.49 1.86
CA GLU A 52 -8.61 -7.52 2.49
C GLU A 52 -7.75 -8.51 3.26
N THR A 53 -6.62 -8.93 2.67
CA THR A 53 -5.64 -9.80 3.33
C THR A 53 -5.04 -9.13 4.56
N HIS A 54 -4.67 -7.86 4.46
CA HIS A 54 -4.16 -7.09 5.61
C HIS A 54 -5.21 -6.95 6.71
N LYS A 55 -6.47 -6.61 6.37
CA LYS A 55 -7.58 -6.54 7.34
C LYS A 55 -7.84 -7.89 8.01
N ALA A 56 -7.82 -8.98 7.26
CA ALA A 56 -7.98 -10.33 7.80
C ALA A 56 -6.86 -10.71 8.78
N ARG A 57 -5.61 -10.34 8.48
CA ARG A 57 -4.45 -10.53 9.38
C ARG A 57 -4.58 -9.69 10.65
N LEU A 58 -4.98 -8.42 10.54
CA LEU A 58 -5.20 -7.54 11.69
C LEU A 58 -6.30 -8.09 12.61
N ARG A 59 -7.42 -8.55 12.04
CA ARG A 59 -8.48 -9.23 12.80
C ARG A 59 -7.95 -10.48 13.50
N LYS A 60 -7.18 -11.32 12.80
CA LYS A 60 -6.57 -12.53 13.38
C LYS A 60 -5.58 -12.20 14.50
N ALA A 61 -4.90 -11.05 14.44
CA ALA A 61 -3.99 -10.57 15.47
C ALA A 61 -4.72 -10.00 16.71
N GLY A 62 -6.06 -9.92 16.71
CA GLY A 62 -6.85 -9.45 17.84
C GLY A 62 -7.19 -7.97 17.82
N PHE A 63 -7.05 -7.29 16.67
CA PHE A 63 -7.60 -5.95 16.49
C PHE A 63 -9.09 -6.05 16.16
N GLU A 64 -9.93 -5.36 16.93
CA GLU A 64 -11.39 -5.38 16.74
C GLU A 64 -11.84 -4.46 15.60
N HIS A 65 -11.12 -3.36 15.42
CA HIS A 65 -11.37 -2.44 14.32
C HIS A 65 -10.10 -2.27 13.50
N SER A 66 -10.22 -2.35 12.18
CA SER A 66 -9.14 -2.02 11.26
C SER A 66 -9.72 -1.39 10.00
N GLU A 67 -9.24 -0.22 9.62
CA GLU A 67 -9.75 0.49 8.45
C GLU A 67 -8.63 1.17 7.66
N LEU A 68 -8.86 1.34 6.36
CA LEU A 68 -7.94 2.06 5.50
C LEU A 68 -8.19 3.56 5.67
N TRP A 69 -7.30 4.25 6.38
CA TRP A 69 -7.47 5.68 6.69
C TRP A 69 -6.80 6.58 5.64
N PHE A 70 -5.85 6.04 4.88
CA PHE A 70 -5.19 6.76 3.80
C PHE A 70 -4.88 5.82 2.65
N GLN A 71 -5.12 6.26 1.42
CA GLN A 71 -4.68 5.57 0.23
C GLN A 71 -4.20 6.57 -0.81
N CYS A 72 -3.02 6.32 -1.35
CA CYS A 72 -2.43 7.07 -2.44
C CYS A 72 -1.95 6.06 -3.50
N PHE A 73 -2.73 5.93 -4.57
CA PHE A 73 -2.50 4.96 -5.64
C PHE A 73 -2.49 3.51 -5.11
N ASN A 74 -1.36 2.81 -5.31
CA ASN A 74 -1.10 1.46 -4.83
C ASN A 74 -0.40 1.40 -3.46
N PHE A 75 -0.25 2.53 -2.78
CA PHE A 75 0.16 2.59 -1.39
C PHE A 75 -1.01 3.02 -0.54
N GLY A 76 -1.11 2.48 0.67
CA GLY A 76 -2.01 3.05 1.65
C GLY A 76 -1.64 2.64 3.05
N SER A 77 -2.41 3.16 3.98
CA SER A 77 -2.16 3.04 5.39
C SER A 77 -3.42 2.58 6.08
N LEU A 78 -3.28 1.52 6.88
CA LEU A 78 -4.33 0.99 7.73
C LEU A 78 -4.13 1.47 9.16
N VAL A 79 -5.23 1.84 9.79
CA VAL A 79 -5.29 2.06 11.23
C VAL A 79 -6.01 0.87 11.84
N ALA A 80 -5.49 0.36 12.96
CA ALA A 80 -6.10 -0.73 13.71
C ALA A 80 -6.24 -0.31 15.17
N LEU A 81 -7.43 -0.50 15.73
CA LEU A 81 -7.76 -0.13 17.11
C LEU A 81 -7.96 -1.41 17.91
N LYS A 82 -7.31 -1.47 19.07
CA LYS A 82 -7.49 -2.53 20.05
C LYS A 82 -8.60 -2.11 21.01
N ALA A 83 -9.61 -2.94 21.22
CA ALA A 83 -10.60 -2.63 22.24
C ALA A 83 -9.99 -2.69 23.63
N GLY A 84 -10.29 -1.68 24.45
CA GLY A 84 -9.71 -1.49 25.77
C GLY A 84 -8.67 -0.37 25.86
N VAL A 85 -8.33 0.29 24.75
CA VAL A 85 -7.60 1.57 24.79
C VAL A 85 -8.42 2.61 24.02
N ALA A 86 -9.56 2.97 24.58
CA ALA A 86 -10.09 4.31 24.35
C ALA A 86 -9.10 5.26 25.05
N ALA A 87 -8.39 6.06 24.27
CA ALA A 87 -7.60 7.16 24.79
C ALA A 87 -8.53 8.26 25.31
#